data_AF-A0A1F5DUQ6-F1
#
_entry.id   AF-A0A1F5DUQ6-F1
#
_cell.length_a   1.000
_cell.length_b   1.000
_cell.length_c   1.000
_cell.angle_alpha   90.00
_cell.angle_beta   90.00
_cell.angle_gamma   90.00
#
_symmetry.space_group_name_H-M   'P 1'
#
loop_
_entity.id
_entity.type
_entity.pdbx_description
1 polymer ?
#
loop_
_entity_poly.entity_id
_entity_poly.type
_entity_poly.pdbx_seq_one_letter_code
_entity_poly.pdbx_strand_id
1 'polypeptide(L)'
;MSRKKDTYTYDECFEQVRTMARLFGLMFYHFSNLAVEEMGEKKGKEFVAKVVKRFGLERAKRVKAEVKKLGLKPTLENYGKVLDLPRIGWGGSTRETFCPFAEVWMEKGAEDLCKLYCDVDIWKFVGYSSKIKVKRLKSVLEGDSDCAYDVKEEK
;
A
#
# COMPACT_ATOMS: atom_id res chain seq x y z
N MET A 1 28.98 -24.71 -10.80
CA MET A 1 29.02 -23.57 -11.74
C MET A 1 28.63 -22.32 -10.98
N SER A 2 29.58 -21.39 -10.78
CA SER A 2 29.28 -20.07 -10.24
C SER A 2 28.42 -19.33 -11.26
N ARG A 3 27.16 -19.03 -10.94
CA ARG A 3 26.33 -18.19 -11.81
C ARG A 3 27.05 -16.86 -11.96
N LYS A 4 27.33 -16.44 -13.21
CA LYS A 4 27.71 -15.04 -13.47
C LYS A 4 26.62 -14.17 -12.85
N LYS A 5 27.01 -13.10 -12.16
CA LYS A 5 26.05 -12.11 -11.68
C LYS A 5 25.46 -11.43 -12.90
N ASP A 6 24.20 -11.71 -13.19
CA ASP A 6 23.45 -10.97 -14.21
C ASP A 6 23.26 -9.53 -13.71
N THR A 7 23.52 -8.56 -14.58
CA THR A 7 23.31 -7.14 -14.33
C THR A 7 22.10 -6.66 -15.13
N TYR A 8 21.15 -6.03 -14.45
CA TYR A 8 19.95 -5.48 -15.07
C TYR A 8 20.03 -3.95 -15.09
N THR A 9 19.46 -3.34 -16.12
CA THR A 9 19.23 -1.90 -16.21
C THR A 9 18.16 -1.45 -15.21
N TYR A 10 18.06 -0.14 -14.97
CA TYR A 10 17.02 0.42 -14.11
C TYR A 10 15.62 0.09 -14.63
N ASP A 11 15.40 0.22 -15.94
CA ASP A 11 14.10 -0.02 -16.56
C ASP A 11 13.70 -1.50 -16.47
N GLU A 12 14.64 -2.43 -16.66
CA GLU A 12 14.39 -3.85 -16.42
C GLU A 12 14.01 -4.12 -14.96
N CYS A 13 14.74 -3.55 -14.00
CA CYS A 13 14.41 -3.70 -12.59
C CYS A 13 13.05 -3.09 -12.24
N PHE A 14 12.72 -1.94 -12.83
CA PHE A 14 11.45 -1.25 -12.67
C PHE A 14 10.29 -2.14 -13.14
N GLU A 15 10.39 -2.70 -14.34
CA GLU A 15 9.35 -3.57 -14.91
C GLU A 15 9.22 -4.90 -14.15
N GLN A 16 10.32 -5.46 -13.65
CA GLN A 16 10.27 -6.66 -12.80
C GLN A 16 9.50 -6.40 -11.49
N VAL A 17 9.77 -5.28 -10.82
CA VAL A 17 9.04 -4.92 -9.58
C VAL A 17 7.57 -4.59 -9.89
N ARG A 18 7.30 -3.90 -11.00
CA ARG A 18 5.92 -3.62 -11.45
C ARG A 18 5.15 -4.91 -11.75
N THR A 19 5.78 -5.87 -12.41
CA THR A 19 5.21 -7.19 -12.70
C THR A 19 4.84 -7.89 -11.39
N MET A 20 5.74 -7.94 -10.42
CA MET A 20 5.46 -8.53 -9.10
C MET A 20 4.34 -7.78 -8.36
N ALA A 21 4.31 -6.46 -8.45
CA ALA A 21 3.25 -5.64 -7.88
C ALA A 21 1.87 -5.95 -8.48
N ARG A 22 1.77 -6.10 -9.82
CA ARG A 22 0.54 -6.52 -10.50
C ARG A 22 0.12 -7.93 -10.10
N LEU A 23 1.06 -8.88 -10.00
CA LEU A 23 0.77 -10.25 -9.53
C LEU A 23 0.24 -10.27 -8.11
N PHE A 24 0.83 -9.48 -7.21
CA PHE A 24 0.32 -9.34 -5.85
C PHE A 24 -1.06 -8.69 -5.84
N GLY A 25 -1.26 -7.64 -6.63
CA GLY A 25 -2.58 -7.00 -6.80
C GLY A 25 -3.63 -7.99 -7.26
N LEU A 26 -3.33 -8.83 -8.26
CA LEU A 26 -4.21 -9.87 -8.78
C LEU A 26 -4.54 -10.93 -7.73
N MET A 27 -3.52 -11.41 -7.01
CA MET A 27 -3.71 -12.37 -5.93
C MET A 27 -4.64 -11.78 -4.85
N PHE A 28 -4.39 -10.55 -4.40
CA PHE A 28 -5.19 -9.93 -3.36
C PHE A 28 -6.62 -9.61 -3.82
N TYR A 29 -6.82 -9.32 -5.12
CA TYR A 29 -8.15 -9.24 -5.71
C TYR A 29 -8.91 -10.56 -5.54
N HIS A 30 -8.32 -11.69 -5.97
CA HIS A 30 -9.00 -12.98 -5.90
C HIS A 30 -9.35 -13.38 -4.46
N PHE A 31 -8.44 -13.15 -3.50
CA PHE A 31 -8.75 -13.38 -2.08
C PHE A 31 -9.90 -12.49 -1.59
N SER A 32 -9.89 -11.21 -1.94
CA SER A 32 -10.90 -10.26 -1.47
C SER A 32 -12.26 -10.50 -2.09
N ASN A 33 -12.27 -10.82 -3.39
CA ASN A 33 -13.48 -11.14 -4.15
C ASN A 33 -14.12 -12.43 -3.65
N LEU A 34 -13.32 -13.50 -3.48
CA LEU A 34 -13.82 -14.77 -2.96
C LEU A 34 -14.37 -14.63 -1.52
N ALA A 35 -13.75 -13.79 -0.68
CA ALA A 35 -14.30 -13.50 0.64
C ALA A 35 -15.70 -12.85 0.58
N VAL A 36 -15.96 -12.01 -0.43
CA VAL A 36 -17.29 -11.43 -0.67
C VAL A 36 -18.28 -12.45 -1.22
N GLU A 37 -17.85 -13.31 -2.16
CA GLU A 37 -18.68 -14.36 -2.74
C GLU A 37 -19.14 -15.36 -1.66
N GLU A 38 -18.22 -15.83 -0.82
CA GLU A 38 -18.50 -16.87 0.19
C GLU A 38 -19.22 -16.34 1.43
N MET A 39 -18.90 -15.13 1.88
CA MET A 39 -19.45 -14.58 3.13
C MET A 39 -20.63 -13.61 2.91
N GLY A 40 -20.91 -13.26 1.66
CA GLY A 40 -21.80 -12.19 1.27
C GLY A 40 -21.17 -10.79 1.41
N GLU A 41 -21.72 -9.82 0.69
CA GLU A 41 -21.12 -8.49 0.50
C GLU A 41 -20.67 -7.81 1.80
N LYS A 42 -21.57 -7.67 2.77
CA LYS A 42 -21.28 -6.97 4.02
C LYS A 42 -20.18 -7.67 4.82
N LYS A 43 -20.33 -8.96 5.10
CA LYS A 43 -19.37 -9.72 5.93
C LYS A 43 -18.03 -9.90 5.22
N GLY A 44 -18.03 -10.12 3.90
CA GLY A 44 -16.83 -10.21 3.10
C GLY A 44 -16.04 -8.91 3.07
N LYS A 45 -16.69 -7.76 2.82
CA LYS A 45 -16.04 -6.44 2.87
C LYS A 45 -15.49 -6.14 4.27
N GLU A 46 -16.24 -6.44 5.34
CA GLU A 46 -15.76 -6.31 6.72
C GLU A 46 -14.55 -7.22 7.01
N PHE A 47 -14.54 -8.44 6.49
CA PHE A 47 -13.41 -9.36 6.61
C PHE A 47 -12.16 -8.81 5.91
N VAL A 48 -12.31 -8.37 4.65
CA VAL A 48 -11.22 -7.75 3.87
C VAL A 48 -10.67 -6.52 4.59
N ALA A 49 -11.53 -5.63 5.09
CA ALA A 49 -11.11 -4.45 5.85
C ALA A 49 -10.30 -4.83 7.11
N LYS A 50 -10.69 -5.90 7.83
CA LYS A 50 -9.94 -6.42 8.99
C LYS A 50 -8.58 -6.98 8.58
N VAL A 51 -8.49 -7.70 7.45
CA VAL A 51 -7.22 -8.21 6.90
C VAL A 51 -6.29 -7.05 6.54
N VAL A 52 -6.79 -6.04 5.81
CA VAL A 52 -6.00 -4.86 5.43
C VAL A 52 -5.52 -4.09 6.66
N LYS A 53 -6.38 -3.92 7.67
CA LYS A 53 -5.99 -3.31 8.94
C LYS A 53 -4.82 -4.05 9.60
N ARG A 54 -4.91 -5.37 9.72
CA ARG A 54 -3.83 -6.19 10.29
C ARG A 54 -2.53 -6.03 9.50
N PHE A 55 -2.61 -6.11 8.18
CA PHE A 55 -1.48 -5.94 7.28
C PHE A 55 -0.81 -4.56 7.42
N GLY A 56 -1.60 -3.49 7.46
CA GLY A 56 -1.08 -2.13 7.63
C GLY A 56 -0.44 -1.90 9.00
N LEU A 57 -1.06 -2.40 10.08
CA LEU A 57 -0.51 -2.29 11.44
C LEU A 57 0.80 -3.07 11.61
N GLU A 58 0.95 -4.23 10.98
CA GLU A 58 2.19 -5.00 11.01
C GLU A 58 3.33 -4.25 10.33
N ARG A 59 3.07 -3.66 9.16
CA ARG A 59 4.02 -2.78 8.46
C ARG A 59 4.39 -1.57 9.32
N ALA A 60 3.41 -0.94 9.97
CA ALA A 60 3.64 0.18 10.87
C ALA A 60 4.56 -0.19 12.04
N LYS A 61 4.33 -1.36 12.65
CA LYS A 61 5.16 -1.89 13.75
C LYS A 61 6.61 -2.05 13.30
N ARG A 62 6.85 -2.59 12.09
CA ARG A 62 8.18 -2.70 11.51
C ARG A 62 8.84 -1.33 11.33
N VAL A 63 8.18 -0.40 10.63
CA VAL A 63 8.70 0.96 10.37
C VAL A 63 9.03 1.68 11.68
N LYS A 64 8.13 1.59 12.66
CA LYS A 64 8.33 2.17 14.00
C LYS A 64 9.55 1.59 14.71
N ALA A 65 9.76 0.27 14.63
CA ALA A 65 10.90 -0.38 15.23
C ALA A 65 12.22 0.08 14.57
N GLU A 66 12.26 0.15 13.25
CA GLU A 66 13.45 0.61 12.52
C GLU A 66 13.76 2.08 12.78
N VAL A 67 12.76 2.97 12.82
CA VAL A 67 12.96 4.38 13.20
C VAL A 67 13.56 4.49 14.60
N LYS A 68 13.08 3.68 15.55
CA LYS A 68 13.65 3.65 16.91
C LYS A 68 15.10 3.14 16.93
N LYS A 69 15.47 2.18 16.07
CA LYS A 69 16.86 1.71 15.95
C LYS A 69 17.80 2.81 15.44
N LEU A 70 17.28 3.79 14.70
CA LEU A 70 18.02 4.99 14.31
C LEU A 70 18.14 6.03 15.43
N GLY A 71 17.67 5.75 16.65
CA GLY A 71 17.64 6.70 17.76
C GLY A 71 16.58 7.79 17.63
N LEU A 72 15.64 7.65 16.70
CA LEU A 72 14.62 8.64 16.40
C LEU A 72 13.29 8.32 17.08
N LYS A 73 12.51 9.38 17.37
CA LYS A 73 11.13 9.24 17.85
C LYS A 73 10.19 8.96 16.68
N PRO A 74 9.14 8.13 16.87
CA PRO A 74 8.18 7.82 15.82
C PRO A 74 7.19 8.97 15.61
N THR A 75 7.67 10.05 15.01
CA THR A 75 6.91 11.26 14.64
C THR A 75 6.66 11.29 13.15
N LEU A 76 5.68 12.08 12.69
CA LEU A 76 5.37 12.21 11.27
C LEU A 76 6.61 12.58 10.44
N GLU A 77 7.45 13.49 10.94
CA GLU A 77 8.73 13.90 10.33
C GLU A 77 9.68 12.71 10.08
N ASN A 78 9.69 11.72 10.98
CA ASN A 78 10.60 10.58 10.91
C ASN A 78 10.03 9.37 10.16
N TYR A 79 8.75 9.39 9.78
CA TYR A 79 8.09 8.25 9.13
C TYR A 79 8.75 7.87 7.80
N GLY A 80 9.10 8.85 6.97
CA GLY A 80 9.71 8.63 5.65
C GLY A 80 11.18 8.20 5.67
N LYS A 81 11.83 8.18 6.84
CA LYS A 81 13.26 7.79 6.97
C LYS A 81 13.48 6.29 6.83
N VAL A 82 12.44 5.48 7.00
CA VAL A 82 12.46 4.04 6.77
C VAL A 82 11.46 3.72 5.68
N LEU A 83 11.95 3.20 4.56
CA LEU A 83 11.07 2.79 3.48
C LEU A 83 10.37 1.48 3.79
N ASP A 84 9.09 1.44 3.45
CA ASP A 84 8.28 0.26 3.63
C ASP A 84 7.90 -0.46 2.33
N LEU A 85 8.13 0.20 1.20
CA LEU A 85 7.97 -0.28 -0.17
C LEU A 85 9.29 -0.16 -0.94
N PRO A 86 9.43 -0.88 -2.07
CA PRO A 86 10.56 -0.71 -2.99
C PRO A 86 10.72 0.75 -3.44
N ARG A 87 11.96 1.19 -3.64
CA ARG A 87 12.28 2.51 -4.24
C ARG A 87 11.97 2.56 -5.74
N ILE A 88 11.98 1.39 -6.38
CA ILE A 88 11.81 1.20 -7.82
C ILE A 88 10.48 0.47 -8.07
N GLY A 89 9.87 0.64 -9.24
CA GLY A 89 8.68 -0.11 -9.66
C GLY A 89 7.34 0.34 -9.05
N TRP A 90 7.34 1.32 -8.14
CA TRP A 90 6.16 2.12 -7.83
C TRP A 90 6.20 3.38 -8.71
N GLY A 91 5.47 3.35 -9.84
CA GLY A 91 5.63 4.29 -10.96
C GLY A 91 4.95 5.66 -10.81
N GLY A 92 5.12 6.49 -11.85
CA GLY A 92 4.62 7.86 -12.01
C GLY A 92 5.71 8.92 -11.87
N SER A 93 5.43 10.18 -12.26
CA SER A 93 6.23 11.32 -11.77
C SER A 93 6.18 11.38 -10.24
N THR A 94 5.10 10.86 -9.65
CA THR A 94 4.92 10.65 -8.21
C THR A 94 4.05 9.40 -7.93
N ARG A 95 4.19 8.81 -6.73
CA ARG A 95 3.45 7.61 -6.24
C ARG A 95 1.93 7.79 -6.24
N GLU A 96 1.48 9.03 -6.24
CA GLU A 96 0.09 9.46 -6.14
C GLU A 96 -0.65 9.34 -7.47
N THR A 97 0.06 9.37 -8.60
CA THR A 97 -0.54 9.40 -9.95
C THR A 97 -0.65 8.01 -10.60
N PHE A 98 0.05 7.01 -10.07
CA PHE A 98 0.02 5.66 -10.61
C PHE A 98 0.15 4.58 -9.53
N CYS A 99 -0.73 3.58 -9.58
CA CYS A 99 -0.70 2.42 -8.69
C CYS A 99 -0.95 1.13 -9.49
N PRO A 100 0.02 0.20 -9.57
CA PRO A 100 -0.14 -1.05 -10.32
C PRO A 100 -1.24 -1.96 -9.77
N PHE A 101 -1.68 -1.72 -8.53
CA PHE A 101 -2.76 -2.47 -7.89
C PHE A 101 -4.10 -1.93 -8.35
N ALA A 102 -4.26 -0.60 -8.38
CA ALA A 102 -5.46 0.06 -8.85
C ALA A 102 -5.75 -0.32 -10.31
N GLU A 103 -4.72 -0.36 -11.16
CA GLU A 103 -4.81 -0.79 -12.56
C GLU A 103 -5.48 -2.17 -12.68
N VAL A 104 -4.97 -3.17 -11.95
CA VAL A 104 -5.51 -4.55 -11.95
C VAL A 104 -6.95 -4.62 -11.48
N TRP A 105 -7.36 -3.78 -10.54
CA TRP A 105 -8.69 -3.86 -9.93
C TRP A 105 -9.73 -3.06 -10.73
N MET A 106 -9.33 -1.94 -11.34
CA MET A 106 -10.16 -1.19 -12.30
C MET A 106 -10.45 -2.02 -13.55
N GLU A 107 -9.45 -2.74 -14.09
CA GLU A 107 -9.64 -3.71 -15.19
C GLU A 107 -10.73 -4.77 -14.89
N LYS A 108 -11.06 -4.97 -13.60
CA LYS A 108 -12.00 -5.98 -13.11
C LYS A 108 -13.32 -5.38 -12.58
N GLY A 109 -13.48 -4.07 -12.61
CA GLY A 109 -14.64 -3.39 -12.00
C GLY A 109 -14.76 -3.61 -10.49
N ALA A 110 -13.62 -3.68 -9.79
CA ALA A 110 -13.53 -4.00 -8.36
C ALA A 110 -13.03 -2.81 -7.51
N GLU A 111 -13.31 -1.59 -7.95
CA GLU A 111 -12.84 -0.34 -7.33
C GLU A 111 -13.25 -0.22 -5.87
N ASP A 112 -14.47 -0.64 -5.54
CA ASP A 112 -14.99 -0.66 -4.16
C ASP A 112 -14.18 -1.55 -3.22
N LEU A 113 -13.77 -2.73 -3.69
CA LEU A 113 -12.88 -3.59 -2.94
C LEU A 113 -11.47 -3.00 -2.89
N CYS A 114 -11.02 -2.37 -3.97
CA CYS A 114 -9.68 -1.77 -4.03
C CYS A 114 -9.54 -0.64 -3.02
N LYS A 115 -10.60 0.15 -2.80
CA LYS A 115 -10.64 1.19 -1.76
C LYS A 115 -10.38 0.62 -0.36
N LEU A 116 -10.86 -0.59 -0.06
CA LEU A 116 -10.54 -1.27 1.20
C LEU A 116 -9.06 -1.59 1.31
N TYR A 117 -8.41 -2.04 0.23
CA TYR A 117 -6.96 -2.24 0.20
C TYR A 117 -6.19 -0.93 0.43
N CYS A 118 -6.61 0.16 -0.23
CA CYS A 118 -5.97 1.47 -0.11
C CYS A 118 -5.97 2.01 1.34
N ASP A 119 -6.84 1.53 2.22
CA ASP A 119 -6.80 1.88 3.65
C ASP A 119 -5.54 1.37 4.36
N VAL A 120 -4.75 0.49 3.73
CA VAL A 120 -3.43 0.09 4.23
C VAL A 120 -2.54 1.30 4.55
N ASP A 121 -2.59 2.36 3.73
CA ASP A 121 -1.80 3.57 3.98
C ASP A 121 -2.28 4.29 5.24
N ILE A 122 -3.61 4.36 5.48
CA ILE A 122 -4.19 4.90 6.71
C ILE A 122 -3.71 4.08 7.92
N TRP A 123 -3.84 2.75 7.85
CA TRP A 123 -3.46 1.85 8.94
C TRP A 123 -1.97 1.90 9.27
N LYS A 124 -1.13 2.16 8.27
CA LYS A 124 0.32 2.35 8.47
C LYS A 124 0.63 3.58 9.31
N PHE A 125 0.02 4.73 9.00
CA PHE A 125 0.24 5.96 9.74
C PHE A 125 -0.29 5.88 11.18
N VAL A 126 -1.53 5.43 11.36
CA VAL A 126 -2.14 5.34 12.71
C VAL A 126 -1.47 4.26 13.57
N GLY A 127 -0.96 3.18 12.96
CA GLY A 127 -0.19 2.16 13.66
C GLY A 127 1.22 2.63 14.04
N TYR A 128 1.77 3.58 13.29
CA TYR A 128 3.11 4.09 13.52
C TYR A 128 3.12 5.01 14.74
N SER A 129 2.16 5.92 14.83
CA SER A 129 1.97 6.81 15.97
C SER A 129 0.49 7.09 16.22
N SER A 130 0.06 6.98 17.48
CA SER A 130 -1.32 7.30 17.89
C SER A 130 -1.67 8.79 17.75
N LYS A 131 -0.64 9.65 17.61
CA LYS A 131 -0.79 11.09 17.39
C LYS A 131 -1.05 11.44 15.92
N ILE A 132 -0.84 10.50 15.00
CA ILE A 132 -1.04 10.77 13.58
C ILE A 132 -2.49 10.46 13.20
N LYS A 133 -3.15 11.45 12.59
CA LYS A 133 -4.46 11.33 11.96
C LYS A 133 -4.30 11.38 10.44
N VAL A 134 -5.06 10.54 9.75
CA VAL A 134 -5.03 10.47 8.29
C VAL A 134 -6.45 10.45 7.75
N LYS A 135 -6.68 11.24 6.69
CA LYS A 135 -7.91 11.24 5.92
C LYS A 135 -7.58 11.18 4.43
N ARG A 136 -8.21 10.27 3.68
CA ARG A 136 -8.15 10.28 2.21
C ARG A 136 -8.93 11.49 1.69
N LEU A 137 -8.31 12.25 0.79
CA LEU A 137 -8.90 13.43 0.15
C LEU A 137 -9.29 13.17 -1.30
N LYS A 138 -8.44 12.42 -2.01
CA LYS A 138 -8.62 12.07 -3.43
C LYS A 138 -8.25 10.63 -3.69
N SER A 139 -8.82 10.06 -4.74
CA SER A 139 -8.58 8.68 -5.15
C SER A 139 -8.75 8.52 -6.65
N VAL A 140 -7.74 7.95 -7.31
CA VAL A 140 -7.87 7.55 -8.74
C VAL A 140 -8.99 6.52 -8.96
N LEU A 141 -9.33 5.75 -7.93
CA LEU A 141 -10.47 4.80 -7.95
C LEU A 141 -11.83 5.50 -7.95
N GLU A 142 -11.86 6.81 -7.71
CA GLU A 142 -13.07 7.65 -7.69
C GLU A 142 -13.07 8.65 -8.85
N GLY A 143 -12.13 8.52 -9.80
CA GLY A 143 -12.02 9.37 -10.98
C GLY A 143 -11.12 10.60 -10.83
N ASP A 144 -10.44 10.76 -9.69
CA ASP A 144 -9.42 11.82 -9.53
C ASP A 144 -8.18 11.54 -10.40
N SER A 145 -7.43 12.60 -10.73
CA SER A 145 -6.13 12.48 -11.41
C SER A 145 -5.03 11.85 -10.56
N ASP A 146 -5.17 11.94 -9.24
CA ASP A 146 -4.15 11.59 -8.26
C ASP A 146 -4.76 11.17 -6.91
N CYS A 147 -4.03 10.36 -6.14
CA CYS A 147 -4.36 10.00 -4.77
C CYS A 147 -3.78 11.00 -3.77
N ALA A 148 -4.59 11.51 -2.85
CA ALA A 148 -4.11 12.45 -1.83
C ALA A 148 -4.63 12.11 -0.43
N TYR A 149 -3.81 12.39 0.58
CA TYR A 149 -4.13 12.20 1.99
C TYR A 149 -3.81 13.46 2.79
N ASP A 150 -4.73 13.88 3.66
CA ASP A 150 -4.47 14.84 4.74
C ASP A 150 -3.88 14.06 5.92
N VAL A 151 -2.60 14.30 6.21
CA VAL A 151 -1.86 13.64 7.31
C VAL A 151 -1.43 14.70 8.32
N LYS A 152 -1.89 14.58 9.55
CA LYS A 152 -1.62 15.54 10.63
C LYS A 152 -1.09 14.83 11.87
N GLU A 153 -0.17 15.46 12.55
CA GLU A 153 0.31 15.02 13.87
C GLU A 153 -0.24 15.95 14.95
N GLU A 154 -0.99 15.39 15.90
CA GLU A 154 -1.47 16.11 17.08
C GLU A 154 -0.29 16.41 18.03
N LYS A 155 -0.30 17.61 18.61
CA LYS A 155 0.76 18.07 19.54
C LYS A 155 0.75 17.25 20.83
#